data_AF-A0AAD6K8D3-F1
#
_entry.id   AF-A0AAD6K8D3-F1
#
_cell.length_a   1.000
_cell.length_b   1.000
_cell.length_c   1.000
_cell.angle_alpha   90.00
_cell.angle_beta   90.00
_cell.angle_gamma   90.00
#
_symmetry.space_group_name_H-M   'P 1'
#
loop_
_entity.id
_entity.type
_entity.pdbx_description
1 polymer ?
#
loop_
_entity_poly.entity_id
_entity_poly.type
_entity_poly.pdbx_seq_one_letter_code
_entity_poly.pdbx_strand_id
1 'polypeptide(L)'
;MRSKRRLRELMANKGTLPQENLTDILSRLPIKSLTRFQSVSKPFSALIKSPAFISAHLRRSSRHFSFFVRHSNPYGSDCSFLLNNNQISDVEVPLLGCLTRFPKIVGSCNGLVCLDISSCYARGFVLWNIARKQYSCLPRPRINDSRRPFWMVSPGFGFDRKKNDYKVVRIVSFGCEKDQSPAVMAEVFSWRTFCWRVIETRIGACVTHEGQNGVVINGGLHWLANSAGKSGIQKFIVSFDLDTEEFRRIPIPDFPAGICVKIMGFKGSLALAFYPSKEVDVHSRHGRPGVADWIEFCVWDDSDGANGKCWTKLSSIQLTTVGYPVGVANETGLIIKKLMEGQGAQFILFDPSNQNYRGMHICDASYSCDVHSYVESLVPVNGGGHDQVIEEEPSEVKLGVFFSSTLVAGSFLP
;
A
#
# COMPACT_ATOMS: atom_id res chain seq x y z
N MET A 1 -57.05 24.03 -0.80
CA MET A 1 -56.13 23.65 -1.91
C MET A 1 -55.38 24.81 -2.60
N ARG A 2 -55.68 26.10 -2.35
CA ARG A 2 -54.97 27.24 -3.00
C ARG A 2 -53.66 27.70 -2.34
N SER A 3 -53.37 27.29 -1.10
CA SER A 3 -52.14 27.71 -0.37
C SER A 3 -50.88 26.90 -0.73
N LYS A 4 -51.01 25.61 -1.09
CA LYS A 4 -49.87 24.76 -1.48
C LYS A 4 -49.29 25.07 -2.87
N ARG A 5 -50.07 25.74 -3.76
CA ARG A 5 -49.61 26.10 -5.12
C ARG A 5 -48.73 27.36 -5.10
N ARG A 6 -49.04 28.32 -4.22
CA ARG A 6 -48.29 29.57 -4.05
C ARG A 6 -46.89 29.37 -3.44
N LEU A 7 -46.70 28.37 -2.58
CA LEU A 7 -45.37 28.01 -2.06
C LEU A 7 -44.48 27.27 -3.07
N ARG A 8 -45.07 26.55 -4.04
CA ARG A 8 -44.29 25.91 -5.12
C ARG A 8 -43.80 26.94 -6.15
N GLU A 9 -44.59 27.99 -6.41
CA GLU A 9 -44.20 29.09 -7.30
C GLU A 9 -43.17 30.05 -6.66
N LEU A 10 -43.20 30.25 -5.34
CA LEU A 10 -42.19 31.05 -4.61
C LEU A 10 -40.83 30.34 -4.42
N MET A 11 -40.77 29.02 -4.54
CA MET A 11 -39.51 28.25 -4.53
C MET A 11 -38.89 28.08 -5.92
N ALA A 12 -39.58 28.49 -6.98
CA ALA A 12 -39.11 28.34 -8.35
C ALA A 12 -38.13 29.44 -8.81
N ASN A 13 -37.85 30.46 -7.97
CA ASN A 13 -37.01 31.60 -8.38
C ASN A 13 -36.13 32.17 -7.26
N LYS A 14 -35.41 31.30 -6.54
CA LYS A 14 -34.23 31.71 -5.74
C LYS A 14 -33.02 31.03 -6.32
N GLY A 15 -32.07 31.83 -6.82
CA GLY A 15 -30.88 31.41 -7.55
C GLY A 15 -30.27 30.13 -7.00
N THR A 16 -30.55 29.02 -7.69
CA THR A 16 -29.85 27.77 -7.46
C THR A 16 -28.44 27.98 -7.96
N LEU A 17 -27.49 27.98 -7.03
CA LEU A 17 -26.07 28.03 -7.36
C LEU A 17 -25.80 26.91 -8.39
N PRO A 18 -25.16 27.19 -9.54
CA PRO A 18 -24.87 26.18 -10.54
C PRO A 18 -24.19 24.96 -9.90
N GLN A 19 -24.54 23.75 -10.37
CA GLN A 19 -24.02 22.50 -9.80
C GLN A 19 -22.48 22.45 -9.79
N GLU A 20 -21.84 23.10 -10.76
CA GLU A 20 -20.39 23.27 -10.83
C GLU A 20 -19.83 24.08 -9.66
N ASN A 21 -20.48 25.20 -9.32
CA ASN A 21 -20.08 26.04 -8.18
C ASN A 21 -20.26 25.30 -6.85
N LEU A 22 -21.36 24.54 -6.70
CA LEU A 22 -21.57 23.69 -5.53
C LEU A 22 -20.51 22.58 -5.43
N THR A 23 -20.18 21.95 -6.55
CA THR A 23 -19.12 20.93 -6.62
C THR A 23 -17.78 21.53 -6.21
N ASP A 24 -17.45 22.73 -6.71
CA ASP A 24 -16.20 23.41 -6.39
C ASP A 24 -16.10 23.76 -4.89
N ILE A 25 -17.17 24.30 -4.31
CA ILE A 25 -17.23 24.67 -2.88
C ILE A 25 -17.14 23.42 -2.01
N LEU A 26 -18.01 22.43 -2.25
CA LEU A 26 -18.09 21.24 -1.39
C LEU A 26 -16.81 20.39 -1.50
N SER A 27 -16.21 20.27 -2.68
CA SER A 27 -14.97 19.48 -2.84
C SER A 27 -13.74 20.06 -2.13
N ARG A 28 -13.84 21.27 -1.56
CA ARG A 28 -12.81 21.86 -0.68
C ARG A 28 -13.02 21.53 0.79
N LEU A 29 -14.15 20.92 1.15
CA LEU A 29 -14.50 20.65 2.55
C LEU A 29 -13.88 19.33 3.02
N PRO A 30 -13.52 19.23 4.32
CA PRO A 30 -13.10 17.97 4.94
C PRO A 30 -14.21 16.91 4.87
N ILE A 31 -13.83 15.64 4.89
CA ILE A 31 -14.77 14.52 4.78
C ILE A 31 -15.82 14.55 5.88
N LYS A 32 -15.43 14.86 7.13
CA LYS A 32 -16.38 15.00 8.25
C LYS A 32 -17.49 16.01 7.99
N SER A 33 -17.20 17.09 7.26
CA SER A 33 -18.21 18.08 6.86
C SER A 33 -19.08 17.53 5.73
N LEU A 34 -18.49 16.88 4.74
CA LEU A 34 -19.22 16.27 3.62
C LEU A 34 -20.19 15.19 4.08
N THR A 35 -19.79 14.32 5.01
CA THR A 35 -20.69 13.32 5.61
C THR A 35 -21.90 13.97 6.28
N ARG A 36 -21.72 15.10 6.97
CA ARG A 36 -22.85 15.87 7.55
C ARG A 36 -23.76 16.43 6.45
N PHE A 37 -23.20 16.98 5.37
CA PHE A 37 -24.00 17.51 4.25
C PHE A 37 -24.80 16.43 3.51
N GLN A 38 -24.31 15.19 3.46
CA GLN A 38 -25.07 14.07 2.91
C GLN A 38 -26.39 13.84 3.65
N SER A 39 -26.45 14.15 4.95
CA SER A 39 -27.65 13.99 5.78
C SER A 39 -28.63 15.17 5.68
N VAL A 40 -28.19 16.31 5.15
CA VAL A 40 -28.99 17.55 5.08
C VAL A 40 -29.97 17.55 3.91
N SER A 41 -29.58 17.02 2.74
CA SER A 41 -30.47 16.96 1.57
C SER A 41 -30.14 15.82 0.61
N LYS A 42 -31.17 15.28 -0.06
CA LYS A 42 -31.00 14.26 -1.10
C LYS A 42 -30.11 14.73 -2.26
N PRO A 43 -30.24 15.97 -2.78
CA PRO A 43 -29.34 16.47 -3.83
C PRO A 43 -27.86 16.52 -3.40
N PHE A 44 -27.56 16.95 -2.17
CA PHE A 44 -26.17 16.92 -1.68
C PHE A 44 -25.67 15.49 -1.50
N SER A 45 -26.51 14.59 -0.97
CA SER A 45 -26.17 13.17 -0.85
C SER A 45 -25.82 12.56 -2.22
N ALA A 46 -26.66 12.80 -3.23
CA ALA A 46 -26.45 12.30 -4.59
C ALA A 46 -25.19 12.91 -5.24
N LEU A 47 -24.97 14.22 -5.08
CA LEU A 47 -23.79 14.89 -5.59
C LEU A 47 -22.50 14.33 -4.98
N ILE A 48 -22.43 14.26 -3.65
CA ILE A 48 -21.23 13.84 -2.91
C ILE A 48 -20.89 12.36 -3.18
N LYS A 49 -21.90 11.51 -3.40
CA LYS A 49 -21.72 10.09 -3.76
C LYS A 49 -21.39 9.88 -5.25
N SER A 50 -21.48 10.91 -6.09
CA SER A 50 -21.22 10.76 -7.52
C SER A 50 -19.73 10.49 -7.79
N PRO A 51 -19.38 9.61 -8.74
CA PRO A 51 -17.98 9.33 -9.08
C PRO A 51 -17.18 10.58 -9.50
N ALA A 52 -17.84 11.53 -10.19
CA ALA A 52 -17.23 12.78 -10.60
C ALA A 52 -16.85 13.66 -9.39
N PHE A 53 -17.73 13.77 -8.40
CA PHE A 53 -17.44 14.51 -7.17
C PHE A 53 -16.31 13.85 -6.36
N ILE A 54 -16.38 12.53 -6.17
CA ILE A 54 -15.35 11.77 -5.46
C ILE A 54 -13.97 11.97 -6.12
N SER A 55 -13.91 11.88 -7.45
CA SER A 55 -12.68 12.11 -8.21
C SER A 55 -12.15 13.55 -8.06
N ALA A 56 -13.04 14.54 -8.09
CA ALA A 56 -12.69 15.94 -7.93
C ALA A 56 -12.19 16.26 -6.51
N HIS A 57 -12.84 15.70 -5.48
CA HIS A 57 -12.42 15.81 -4.08
C HIS A 57 -11.07 15.14 -3.86
N LEU A 58 -10.88 13.91 -4.36
CA LEU A 58 -9.63 13.18 -4.22
C LEU A 58 -8.44 13.91 -4.84
N ARG A 59 -8.61 14.51 -6.02
CA ARG A 59 -7.57 15.33 -6.68
C ARG A 59 -7.17 16.56 -5.85
N ARG A 60 -8.06 17.06 -5.00
CA ARG A 60 -7.75 18.15 -4.05
C ARG A 60 -7.06 17.59 -2.81
N SER A 61 -7.58 16.52 -2.23
CA SER A 61 -7.00 15.84 -1.06
C SER A 61 -5.59 15.32 -1.30
N SER A 62 -5.26 14.91 -2.53
CA SER A 62 -3.92 14.40 -2.86
C SER A 62 -2.79 15.43 -2.70
N ARG A 63 -3.13 16.72 -2.57
CA ARG A 63 -2.18 17.79 -2.23
C ARG A 63 -1.84 17.82 -0.74
N HIS A 64 -2.68 17.21 0.09
CA HIS A 64 -2.56 17.15 1.55
C HIS A 64 -2.42 15.69 1.99
N PHE A 65 -1.18 15.26 1.93
CA PHE A 65 -0.62 14.06 2.51
C PHE A 65 -0.89 13.76 3.97
N SER A 66 -1.13 12.51 4.36
CA SER A 66 -0.80 12.01 5.69
C SER A 66 0.07 10.76 5.55
N PHE A 67 0.74 10.35 6.63
CA PHE A 67 1.39 9.05 6.69
C PHE A 67 0.53 8.09 7.48
N PHE A 68 0.22 6.96 6.87
CA PHE A 68 -0.32 5.81 7.57
C PHE A 68 0.85 4.88 7.91
N VAL A 69 1.06 4.68 9.21
CA VAL A 69 2.23 4.01 9.74
C VAL A 69 1.79 2.79 10.49
N ARG A 70 2.34 1.64 10.12
CA ARG A 70 2.30 0.44 10.96
C ARG A 70 3.63 0.33 11.67
N HIS A 71 3.62 0.12 12.97
CA HIS A 71 4.86 -0.10 13.71
C HIS A 71 4.68 -1.24 14.71
N SER A 72 5.77 -1.95 14.97
CA SER A 72 5.76 -3.06 15.93
C SER A 72 6.79 -2.85 17.02
N ASN A 73 6.50 -3.42 18.19
CA ASN A 73 7.43 -3.44 19.30
C ASN A 73 8.69 -4.28 18.97
N PRO A 74 9.77 -4.16 19.76
CA PRO A 74 11.02 -4.89 19.53
C PRO A 74 10.88 -6.42 19.57
N TYR A 75 9.83 -6.94 20.22
CA TYR A 75 9.57 -8.36 20.36
C TYR A 75 8.68 -8.91 19.23
N GLY A 76 8.19 -8.05 18.33
CA GLY A 76 7.22 -8.38 17.29
C GLY A 76 5.87 -8.90 17.81
N SER A 77 5.63 -8.79 19.12
CA SER A 77 4.46 -9.33 19.81
C SER A 77 3.29 -8.35 19.88
N ASP A 78 3.53 -7.08 19.55
CA ASP A 78 2.51 -6.04 19.48
C ASP A 78 2.75 -5.14 18.26
N CYS A 79 1.65 -4.66 17.67
CA CYS A 79 1.67 -3.80 16.50
C CYS A 79 0.53 -2.78 16.57
N SER A 80 0.88 -1.52 16.35
CA SER A 80 -0.06 -0.41 16.36
C SER A 80 -0.01 0.34 15.03
N PHE A 81 -1.12 1.02 14.74
CA PHE A 81 -1.30 1.80 13.52
C PHE A 81 -1.49 3.26 13.89
N LEU A 82 -0.80 4.14 13.18
CA LEU A 82 -0.81 5.58 13.41
C LEU A 82 -1.18 6.30 12.12
N LEU A 83 -1.94 7.38 12.27
CA LEU A 83 -2.11 8.38 11.24
C LEU A 83 -1.38 9.65 11.66
N ASN A 84 -0.45 10.09 10.82
CA ASN A 84 0.31 11.31 11.02
C ASN A 84 -0.07 12.35 9.95
N ASN A 85 -0.79 13.38 10.38
CA ASN A 85 -1.23 14.51 9.55
C ASN A 85 -0.69 15.86 10.08
N ASN A 86 0.56 15.86 10.55
CA ASN A 86 1.19 16.87 11.44
C ASN A 86 0.80 16.73 12.92
N GLN A 87 -0.16 15.87 13.23
CA GLN A 87 -0.42 15.35 14.56
C GLN A 87 -0.47 13.83 14.47
N ILE A 88 0.05 13.14 15.48
CA ILE A 88 0.00 11.68 15.54
C ILE A 88 -1.27 11.27 16.27
N SER A 89 -1.99 10.33 15.68
CA SER A 89 -3.18 9.73 16.25
C SER A 89 -3.15 8.23 16.07
N ASP A 90 -3.49 7.49 17.12
CA ASP A 90 -3.71 6.05 17.03
C ASP A 90 -4.93 5.75 16.15
N VAL A 91 -4.82 4.68 15.38
CA VAL A 91 -5.90 4.21 14.52
C VAL A 91 -6.24 2.78 14.91
N GLU A 92 -7.49 2.59 15.35
CA GLU A 92 -8.02 1.26 15.59
C GLU A 92 -8.27 0.57 14.25
N VAL A 93 -7.70 -0.61 14.07
CA VAL A 93 -7.87 -1.38 12.83
C VAL A 93 -9.08 -2.30 12.95
N PRO A 94 -9.95 -2.36 11.93
CA PRO A 94 -11.06 -3.29 11.89
C PRO A 94 -10.61 -4.72 12.21
N LEU A 95 -11.41 -5.42 13.01
CA LEU A 95 -11.25 -6.85 13.32
C LEU A 95 -10.00 -7.21 14.13
N LEU A 96 -9.21 -6.25 14.61
CA LEU A 96 -7.92 -6.54 15.29
C LEU A 96 -8.05 -7.57 16.42
N GLY A 97 -9.12 -7.49 17.23
CA GLY A 97 -9.39 -8.43 18.32
C GLY A 97 -9.71 -9.88 17.89
N CYS A 98 -10.00 -10.11 16.62
CA CYS A 98 -10.30 -11.44 16.07
C CYS A 98 -9.11 -12.07 15.33
N LEU A 99 -7.98 -11.37 15.19
CA LEU A 99 -6.86 -11.81 14.38
C LEU A 99 -5.83 -12.56 15.21
N THR A 100 -5.29 -13.65 14.65
CA THR A 100 -4.20 -14.42 15.25
C THR A 100 -2.83 -13.79 15.04
N ARG A 101 -2.73 -12.81 14.13
CA ARG A 101 -1.53 -12.01 13.86
C ARG A 101 -1.92 -10.61 13.44
N PHE A 102 -1.02 -9.66 13.65
CA PHE A 102 -1.24 -8.27 13.25
C PHE A 102 -1.30 -8.10 11.73
N PRO A 103 -2.27 -7.31 11.22
CA PRO A 103 -2.41 -7.04 9.79
C PRO A 103 -1.14 -6.45 9.19
N LYS A 104 -0.88 -6.74 7.92
CA LYS A 104 0.18 -6.08 7.13
C LYS A 104 -0.45 -5.10 6.15
N ILE A 105 0.19 -3.97 5.91
CA ILE A 105 -0.26 -3.01 4.88
C ILE A 105 0.20 -3.52 3.52
N VAL A 106 -0.73 -3.89 2.65
CA VAL A 106 -0.43 -4.26 1.25
C VAL A 106 -0.15 -3.02 0.42
N GLY A 107 -0.94 -1.96 0.64
CA GLY A 107 -0.77 -0.67 -0.03
C GLY A 107 -1.88 0.31 0.31
N SER A 108 -1.70 1.55 -0.12
CA SER A 108 -2.66 2.65 -0.01
C SER A 108 -2.86 3.26 -1.39
N CYS A 109 -4.10 3.43 -1.82
CA CYS A 109 -4.42 3.98 -3.13
C CYS A 109 -5.73 4.76 -3.08
N ASN A 110 -5.72 6.02 -3.51
CA ASN A 110 -6.92 6.87 -3.57
C ASN A 110 -7.71 6.94 -2.24
N GLY A 111 -7.00 6.84 -1.11
CA GLY A 111 -7.55 6.83 0.24
C GLY A 111 -8.20 5.53 0.70
N LEU A 112 -8.13 4.47 -0.10
CA LEU A 112 -8.35 3.11 0.38
C LEU A 112 -7.02 2.51 0.84
N VAL A 113 -7.05 1.80 1.97
CA VAL A 113 -5.95 0.99 2.48
C VAL A 113 -6.31 -0.47 2.31
N CYS A 114 -5.43 -1.25 1.68
CA CYS A 114 -5.54 -2.70 1.62
C CYS A 114 -4.67 -3.33 2.70
N LEU A 115 -5.30 -4.13 3.56
CA LEU A 115 -4.64 -4.88 4.61
C LEU A 115 -4.67 -6.38 4.28
N ASP A 116 -3.57 -7.07 4.54
CA ASP A 116 -3.54 -8.53 4.67
C ASP A 116 -3.73 -8.88 6.15
N ILE A 117 -4.85 -9.54 6.44
CA ILE A 117 -5.24 -9.95 7.80
C ILE A 117 -4.97 -11.44 8.06
N SER A 118 -4.32 -12.12 7.12
CA SER A 118 -4.02 -13.55 7.27
C SER A 118 -2.76 -13.81 8.09
N SER A 119 -2.72 -14.94 8.77
CA SER A 119 -1.55 -15.36 9.54
C SER A 119 -0.34 -15.67 8.64
N CYS A 120 -0.59 -16.14 7.42
CA CYS A 120 0.42 -16.45 6.43
C CYS A 120 -0.15 -16.44 5.00
N TYR A 121 0.75 -16.26 4.04
CA TYR A 121 0.52 -16.39 2.60
C TYR A 121 -0.55 -15.48 1.99
N ALA A 122 -0.87 -14.36 2.63
CA ALA A 122 -1.78 -13.34 2.09
C ALA A 122 -3.10 -13.93 1.60
N ARG A 123 -3.82 -14.65 2.47
CA ARG A 123 -5.05 -15.40 2.15
C ARG A 123 -6.35 -14.68 2.53
N GLY A 124 -6.25 -13.54 3.20
CA GLY A 124 -7.40 -12.77 3.66
C GLY A 124 -7.08 -11.29 3.60
N PHE A 125 -7.95 -10.52 2.95
CA PHE A 125 -7.72 -9.10 2.72
C PHE A 125 -8.92 -8.27 3.17
N VAL A 126 -8.63 -7.06 3.63
CA VAL A 126 -9.63 -6.04 3.93
C VAL A 126 -9.30 -4.78 3.14
N LEU A 127 -10.30 -4.21 2.49
CA LEU A 127 -10.25 -2.83 2.01
C LEU A 127 -10.86 -1.93 3.07
N TRP A 128 -10.13 -0.89 3.45
CA TRP A 128 -10.51 0.01 4.53
C TRP A 128 -10.43 1.45 4.08
N ASN A 129 -11.51 2.19 4.33
CA ASN A 129 -11.52 3.63 4.24
C ASN A 129 -11.56 4.21 5.66
N ILE A 130 -10.38 4.63 6.15
CA ILE A 130 -10.20 5.17 7.50
C ILE A 130 -11.07 6.41 7.71
N ALA A 131 -11.09 7.33 6.73
CA ALA A 131 -11.82 8.60 6.86
C ALA A 131 -13.35 8.41 6.92
N ARG A 132 -13.85 7.33 6.33
CA ARG A 132 -15.26 6.94 6.34
C ARG A 132 -15.60 5.96 7.46
N LYS A 133 -14.60 5.40 8.16
CA LYS A 133 -14.77 4.30 9.14
C LYS A 133 -15.54 3.11 8.57
N GLN A 134 -15.23 2.78 7.31
CA GLN A 134 -15.89 1.71 6.57
C GLN A 134 -14.85 0.70 6.11
N TYR A 135 -15.17 -0.58 6.23
CA TYR A 135 -14.33 -1.65 5.71
C TYR A 135 -15.14 -2.71 4.97
N SER A 136 -14.45 -3.46 4.12
CA SER A 136 -15.01 -4.60 3.39
C SER A 136 -14.02 -5.74 3.33
N CYS A 137 -14.45 -6.92 3.79
CA CYS A 137 -13.68 -8.15 3.69
C CYS A 137 -13.74 -8.70 2.26
N LEU A 138 -12.59 -8.99 1.67
CA LEU A 138 -12.54 -9.54 0.34
C LEU A 138 -12.83 -11.06 0.37
N PRO A 139 -13.43 -11.61 -0.70
CA PRO A 139 -13.56 -13.05 -0.84
C PRO A 139 -12.18 -13.73 -0.80
N ARG A 140 -12.16 -15.01 -0.46
CA ARG A 140 -10.90 -15.76 -0.44
C ARG A 140 -10.30 -15.84 -1.85
N PRO A 141 -8.98 -15.69 -1.98
CA PRO A 141 -8.30 -15.93 -3.25
C PRO A 141 -8.51 -17.36 -3.75
N ARG A 142 -8.44 -17.56 -5.07
CA ARG A 142 -8.73 -18.84 -5.73
C ARG A 142 -7.56 -19.80 -5.72
N ILE A 143 -6.32 -19.30 -5.78
CA ILE A 143 -5.16 -20.17 -5.77
C ILE A 143 -5.05 -20.82 -4.39
N ASN A 144 -5.23 -22.13 -4.37
CA ASN A 144 -5.15 -23.00 -3.20
C ASN A 144 -4.69 -24.39 -3.66
N ASP A 145 -3.42 -24.53 -4.01
CA ASP A 145 -2.88 -25.83 -4.41
C ASP A 145 -2.49 -26.62 -3.14
N SER A 146 -3.29 -27.63 -2.80
CA SER A 146 -2.98 -28.54 -1.70
C SER A 146 -1.84 -29.51 -2.03
N ARG A 147 -1.48 -29.67 -3.30
CA ARG A 147 -0.44 -30.60 -3.76
C ARG A 147 0.96 -29.99 -3.71
N ARG A 148 1.06 -28.65 -3.72
CA ARG A 148 2.33 -27.93 -3.64
C ARG A 148 2.26 -26.86 -2.55
N PRO A 149 3.11 -26.93 -1.52
CA PRO A 149 3.10 -25.93 -0.47
C PRO A 149 3.45 -24.56 -1.05
N PHE A 150 2.71 -23.54 -0.60
CA PHE A 150 3.09 -22.16 -0.86
C PHE A 150 4.45 -21.92 -0.22
N TRP A 151 5.39 -21.43 -1.02
CA TRP A 151 6.65 -20.97 -0.48
C TRP A 151 6.54 -19.49 -0.14
N MET A 152 6.15 -18.66 -1.11
CA MET A 152 6.07 -17.22 -0.94
C MET A 152 4.88 -16.61 -1.67
N VAL A 153 4.28 -15.58 -1.06
CA VAL A 153 3.21 -14.80 -1.69
C VAL A 153 3.54 -13.31 -1.58
N SER A 154 3.52 -12.63 -2.72
CA SER A 154 3.77 -11.19 -2.81
C SER A 154 2.50 -10.50 -3.31
N PRO A 155 1.72 -9.87 -2.41
CA PRO A 155 0.57 -9.09 -2.82
C PRO A 155 0.98 -7.69 -3.29
N GLY A 156 0.08 -7.03 -4.02
CA GLY A 156 0.17 -5.61 -4.36
C GLY A 156 -1.23 -5.03 -4.55
N PHE A 157 -1.40 -3.75 -4.24
CA PHE A 157 -2.69 -3.07 -4.33
C PHE A 157 -2.57 -1.79 -5.15
N GLY A 158 -3.49 -1.59 -6.10
CA GLY A 158 -3.49 -0.42 -6.95
C GLY A 158 -4.83 -0.17 -7.64
N PHE A 159 -4.84 0.83 -8.51
CA PHE A 159 -6.04 1.29 -9.20
C PHE A 159 -5.82 1.31 -10.71
N ASP A 160 -6.64 0.55 -11.43
CA ASP A 160 -6.78 0.58 -12.87
C ASP A 160 -7.64 1.79 -13.25
N ARG A 161 -6.97 2.86 -13.69
CA ARG A 161 -7.61 4.14 -14.01
C ARG A 161 -8.55 4.05 -15.20
N LYS A 162 -8.27 3.18 -16.19
CA LYS A 162 -9.10 3.08 -17.40
C LYS A 162 -10.39 2.32 -17.12
N LYS A 163 -10.31 1.25 -16.32
CA LYS A 163 -11.49 0.44 -15.96
C LYS A 163 -12.20 0.94 -14.70
N ASN A 164 -11.66 1.97 -14.05
CA ASN A 164 -12.11 2.51 -12.77
C ASN A 164 -12.28 1.39 -11.73
N ASP A 165 -11.22 0.60 -11.57
CA ASP A 165 -11.26 -0.64 -10.81
C ASP A 165 -10.06 -0.76 -9.87
N TYR A 166 -10.34 -0.97 -8.60
CA TYR A 166 -9.29 -1.28 -7.63
C TYR A 166 -8.94 -2.75 -7.73
N LYS A 167 -7.64 -3.06 -7.72
CA LYS A 167 -7.15 -4.41 -7.89
C LYS A 167 -6.19 -4.79 -6.79
N VAL A 168 -6.35 -6.02 -6.28
CA VAL A 168 -5.36 -6.69 -5.45
C VAL A 168 -4.75 -7.80 -6.30
N VAL A 169 -3.44 -7.76 -6.52
CA VAL A 169 -2.70 -8.76 -7.28
C VAL A 169 -1.94 -9.62 -6.30
N ARG A 170 -1.99 -10.95 -6.46
CA ARG A 170 -1.16 -11.89 -5.71
C ARG A 170 -0.25 -12.62 -6.68
N ILE A 171 1.05 -12.59 -6.43
CA ILE A 171 2.02 -13.48 -7.06
C ILE A 171 2.32 -14.61 -6.06
N VAL A 172 2.00 -15.84 -6.43
CA VAL A 172 2.15 -17.04 -5.59
C VAL A 172 3.28 -17.90 -6.15
N SER A 173 4.34 -18.04 -5.36
CA SER A 173 5.47 -18.92 -5.66
C SER A 173 5.32 -20.23 -4.89
N PHE A 174 5.46 -21.34 -5.59
CA PHE A 174 5.34 -22.68 -5.03
C PHE A 174 6.71 -23.25 -4.67
N GLY A 175 6.75 -24.05 -3.62
CA GLY A 175 7.91 -24.90 -3.35
C GLY A 175 8.10 -25.93 -4.48
N CYS A 176 9.35 -26.31 -4.70
CA CYS A 176 9.75 -27.27 -5.73
C CYS A 176 10.68 -28.32 -5.10
N GLU A 177 10.70 -29.51 -5.69
CA GLU A 177 11.72 -30.51 -5.42
C GLU A 177 13.10 -30.01 -5.92
N LYS A 178 14.17 -30.65 -5.44
CA LYS A 178 15.54 -30.32 -5.85
C LYS A 178 15.64 -30.36 -7.38
N ASP A 179 16.30 -29.34 -7.96
CA ASP A 179 16.54 -29.13 -9.39
C ASP A 179 15.38 -28.59 -10.25
N GLN A 180 14.18 -28.32 -9.70
CA GLN A 180 13.11 -27.63 -10.43
C GLN A 180 13.05 -26.14 -10.12
N SER A 181 12.73 -25.32 -11.14
CA SER A 181 12.42 -23.92 -10.92
C SER A 181 11.05 -23.76 -10.24
N PRO A 182 10.90 -22.79 -9.30
CA PRO A 182 9.62 -22.45 -8.70
C PRO A 182 8.60 -22.12 -9.76
N ALA A 183 7.47 -22.83 -9.67
CA ALA A 183 6.27 -22.45 -10.39
C ALA A 183 5.75 -21.16 -9.75
N VAL A 184 5.37 -20.21 -10.59
CA VAL A 184 4.76 -18.96 -10.17
C VAL A 184 3.40 -18.85 -10.85
N MET A 185 2.38 -18.57 -10.05
CA MET A 185 1.05 -18.24 -10.55
C MET A 185 0.67 -16.85 -10.06
N ALA A 186 -0.22 -16.20 -10.79
CA ALA A 186 -0.77 -14.92 -10.37
C ALA A 186 -2.30 -14.95 -10.39
N GLU A 187 -2.91 -14.18 -9.50
CA GLU A 187 -4.34 -13.91 -9.54
C GLU A 187 -4.63 -12.47 -9.13
N VAL A 188 -5.77 -11.98 -9.62
CA VAL A 188 -6.21 -10.61 -9.46
C VAL A 188 -7.62 -10.59 -8.92
N PHE A 189 -7.80 -9.86 -7.83
CA PHE A 189 -9.11 -9.40 -7.38
C PHE A 189 -9.51 -8.15 -8.15
N SER A 190 -10.74 -8.12 -8.64
CA SER A 190 -11.38 -6.91 -9.15
C SER A 190 -12.40 -6.42 -8.14
N TRP A 191 -12.26 -5.18 -7.70
CA TRP A 191 -13.20 -4.52 -6.81
C TRP A 191 -14.56 -4.37 -7.48
N ARG A 192 -14.59 -4.02 -8.77
CA ARG A 192 -15.81 -3.82 -9.55
C ARG A 192 -16.66 -5.09 -9.69
N THR A 193 -16.03 -6.25 -9.90
CA THR A 193 -16.75 -7.54 -10.00
C THR A 193 -16.77 -8.32 -8.69
N PHE A 194 -16.09 -7.81 -7.66
CA PHE A 194 -15.93 -8.41 -6.34
C PHE A 194 -15.48 -9.88 -6.38
N CYS A 195 -14.59 -10.23 -7.31
CA CYS A 195 -14.13 -11.59 -7.48
C CYS A 195 -12.65 -11.70 -7.83
N TRP A 196 -12.05 -12.81 -7.45
CA TRP A 196 -10.71 -13.21 -7.87
C TRP A 196 -10.75 -13.92 -9.21
N ARG A 197 -9.71 -13.72 -10.03
CA ARG A 197 -9.46 -14.48 -11.25
C ARG A 197 -7.98 -14.80 -11.37
N VAL A 198 -7.66 -16.02 -11.77
CA VAL A 198 -6.30 -16.46 -12.06
C VAL A 198 -5.86 -15.87 -13.40
N ILE A 199 -4.60 -15.45 -13.49
CA ILE A 199 -3.98 -14.96 -14.71
C ILE A 199 -3.09 -16.07 -15.28
N GLU A 200 -3.34 -16.45 -16.53
CA GLU A 200 -2.64 -17.54 -17.23
C GLU A 200 -1.27 -17.12 -17.81
N THR A 201 -0.87 -15.87 -17.61
CA THR A 201 0.40 -15.31 -18.11
C THR A 201 1.59 -15.81 -17.29
N ARG A 202 2.67 -16.20 -17.97
CA ARG A 202 3.90 -16.68 -17.35
C ARG A 202 4.86 -15.52 -17.09
N ILE A 203 5.07 -15.19 -15.82
CA ILE A 203 6.16 -14.30 -15.34
C ILE A 203 7.55 -14.92 -15.66
N GLY A 204 7.58 -16.21 -15.98
CA GLY A 204 8.76 -17.06 -16.07
C GLY A 204 9.23 -17.50 -14.68
N ALA A 205 10.24 -18.36 -14.62
CA ALA A 205 10.81 -18.80 -13.36
C ALA A 205 11.42 -17.62 -12.59
N CYS A 206 10.89 -17.34 -11.40
CA CYS A 206 11.39 -16.31 -10.50
C CYS A 206 10.91 -16.53 -9.07
N VAL A 207 11.53 -15.82 -8.14
CA VAL A 207 11.10 -15.77 -6.73
C VAL A 207 11.03 -14.30 -6.35
N THR A 208 9.85 -13.83 -5.95
CA THR A 208 9.73 -12.46 -5.42
C THR A 208 10.50 -12.36 -4.11
N HIS A 209 11.10 -11.21 -3.80
CA HIS A 209 11.92 -11.06 -2.60
C HIS A 209 11.07 -11.05 -1.33
N GLU A 210 11.57 -11.65 -0.25
CA GLU A 210 10.87 -11.73 1.03
C GLU A 210 10.57 -10.32 1.57
N GLY A 211 9.31 -10.12 1.98
CA GLY A 211 8.89 -8.97 2.79
C GLY A 211 8.45 -7.70 2.04
N GLN A 212 8.70 -7.55 0.73
CA GLN A 212 8.25 -6.36 -0.01
C GLN A 212 6.94 -6.61 -0.77
N ASN A 213 5.91 -5.83 -0.44
CA ASN A 213 4.68 -5.75 -1.21
C ASN A 213 4.91 -4.96 -2.51
N GLY A 214 4.00 -5.15 -3.47
CA GLY A 214 4.06 -4.49 -4.76
C GLY A 214 3.91 -2.98 -4.62
N VAL A 215 4.82 -2.22 -5.21
CA VAL A 215 4.77 -0.76 -5.25
C VAL A 215 4.00 -0.32 -6.49
N VAL A 216 2.99 0.52 -6.32
CA VAL A 216 2.18 1.04 -7.43
C VAL A 216 2.76 2.34 -7.98
N ILE A 217 3.09 2.37 -9.27
CA ILE A 217 3.70 3.51 -9.97
C ILE A 217 3.08 3.59 -11.37
N ASN A 218 2.52 4.74 -11.74
CA ASN A 218 1.89 4.97 -13.06
C ASN A 218 0.90 3.88 -13.53
N GLY A 219 0.16 3.26 -12.61
CA GLY A 219 -0.78 2.19 -12.95
C GLY A 219 -0.15 0.81 -13.16
N GLY A 220 1.17 0.68 -12.95
CA GLY A 220 1.85 -0.60 -12.83
C GLY A 220 2.13 -0.96 -11.36
N LEU A 221 2.06 -2.24 -11.02
CA LEU A 221 2.61 -2.77 -9.78
C LEU A 221 4.00 -3.35 -10.04
N HIS A 222 4.92 -3.12 -9.11
CA HIS A 222 6.33 -3.50 -9.25
C HIS A 222 6.81 -4.26 -8.01
N TRP A 223 7.45 -5.41 -8.21
CA TRP A 223 8.05 -6.23 -7.17
C TRP A 223 9.51 -6.54 -7.51
N LEU A 224 10.36 -6.58 -6.48
CA LEU A 224 11.72 -7.08 -6.65
C LEU A 224 11.66 -8.61 -6.70
N ALA A 225 12.36 -9.20 -7.67
CA ALA A 225 12.42 -10.63 -7.86
C ALA A 225 13.84 -11.09 -8.16
N ASN A 226 14.08 -12.36 -7.87
CA ASN A 226 15.29 -13.09 -8.15
C ASN A 226 15.04 -14.09 -9.28
N SER A 227 16.01 -14.27 -10.17
CA SER A 227 16.02 -15.37 -11.12
C SER A 227 16.05 -16.69 -10.37
N ALA A 228 15.33 -17.69 -10.87
CA ALA A 228 15.40 -19.03 -10.31
C ALA A 228 16.23 -19.94 -11.23
N GLY A 229 17.33 -20.50 -10.72
CA GLY A 229 18.22 -21.37 -11.49
C GLY A 229 19.62 -21.51 -10.88
N LYS A 230 20.45 -22.39 -11.48
CA LYS A 230 21.81 -22.73 -11.02
C LYS A 230 22.88 -21.68 -11.36
N SER A 231 22.59 -20.75 -12.27
CA SER A 231 23.55 -19.79 -12.84
C SER A 231 23.73 -18.49 -12.05
N GLY A 232 23.43 -18.50 -10.75
CA GLY A 232 23.50 -17.32 -9.87
C GLY A 232 22.16 -16.58 -9.71
N ILE A 233 22.06 -15.81 -8.62
CA ILE A 233 20.87 -15.02 -8.27
C ILE A 233 20.98 -13.66 -8.95
N GLN A 234 20.33 -13.50 -10.11
CA GLN A 234 20.16 -12.20 -10.75
C GLN A 234 18.89 -11.54 -10.23
N LYS A 235 18.99 -10.30 -9.75
CA LYS A 235 17.83 -9.50 -9.35
C LYS A 235 17.24 -8.76 -10.55
N PHE A 236 15.93 -8.61 -10.58
CA PHE A 236 15.20 -7.80 -11.55
C PHE A 236 13.85 -7.36 -10.95
N ILE A 237 13.12 -6.51 -11.66
CA ILE A 237 11.79 -6.09 -11.25
C ILE A 237 10.75 -6.84 -12.09
N VAL A 238 9.82 -7.49 -11.43
CA VAL A 238 8.57 -7.94 -12.05
C VAL A 238 7.60 -6.77 -12.01
N SER A 239 7.10 -6.37 -13.17
CA SER A 239 6.06 -5.36 -13.31
C SER A 239 4.77 -6.00 -13.80
N PHE A 240 3.63 -5.51 -13.33
CA PHE A 240 2.29 -5.90 -13.76
C PHE A 240 1.50 -4.65 -14.10
N ASP A 241 1.12 -4.47 -15.36
CA ASP A 241 0.28 -3.36 -15.78
C ASP A 241 -1.17 -3.61 -15.30
N LEU A 242 -1.74 -2.71 -14.51
CA LEU A 242 -3.09 -2.90 -13.96
C LEU A 242 -4.18 -2.78 -15.02
N ASP A 243 -3.95 -2.09 -16.13
CA ASP A 243 -4.90 -1.93 -17.22
C ASP A 243 -4.83 -3.14 -18.17
N THR A 244 -3.67 -3.42 -18.74
CA THR A 244 -3.51 -4.52 -19.71
C THR A 244 -3.44 -5.90 -19.05
N GLU A 245 -3.13 -5.95 -17.75
CA GLU A 245 -2.91 -7.18 -16.98
C GLU A 245 -1.76 -8.05 -17.51
N GLU A 246 -0.74 -7.39 -18.06
CA GLU A 246 0.46 -8.03 -18.58
C GLU A 246 1.63 -7.91 -17.61
N PHE A 247 2.41 -9.00 -17.54
CA PHE A 247 3.67 -9.00 -16.80
C PHE A 247 4.84 -8.63 -17.71
N ARG A 248 5.78 -7.82 -17.18
CA ARG A 248 7.06 -7.53 -17.82
C ARG A 248 8.20 -7.61 -16.83
N ARG A 249 9.39 -7.94 -17.31
CA ARG A 249 10.63 -7.90 -16.52
C ARG A 249 11.38 -6.63 -16.86
N ILE A 250 11.78 -5.88 -15.84
CA ILE A 250 12.62 -4.69 -15.97
C ILE A 250 13.98 -5.04 -15.36
N PRO A 251 15.08 -5.00 -16.13
CA PRO A 251 16.41 -5.22 -15.59
C PRO A 251 16.73 -4.14 -14.57
N ILE A 252 17.57 -4.44 -13.59
CA ILE A 252 18.12 -3.42 -12.67
C ILE A 252 19.63 -3.32 -12.87
N PRO A 253 20.25 -2.18 -12.52
CA PRO A 253 21.71 -2.05 -12.57
C PRO A 253 22.41 -3.14 -11.78
N ASP A 254 23.59 -3.56 -12.23
CA ASP A 254 24.44 -4.46 -11.46
C ASP A 254 24.98 -3.76 -10.22
N PHE A 255 25.13 -4.52 -9.13
CA PHE A 255 25.68 -4.03 -7.87
C PHE A 255 26.52 -5.12 -7.18
N PRO A 256 27.48 -4.73 -6.33
CA PRO A 256 28.29 -5.68 -5.58
C PRO A 256 27.45 -6.56 -4.63
N ALA A 257 28.01 -7.71 -4.25
CA ALA A 257 27.45 -8.53 -3.18
C ALA A 257 27.32 -7.73 -1.87
N GLY A 258 26.31 -8.06 -1.05
CA GLY A 258 26.06 -7.38 0.22
C GLY A 258 25.29 -6.06 0.08
N ILE A 259 24.75 -5.72 -1.09
CA ILE A 259 23.88 -4.56 -1.30
C ILE A 259 22.40 -4.96 -1.32
N CYS A 260 21.61 -4.25 -0.52
CA CYS A 260 20.16 -4.30 -0.52
C CYS A 260 19.59 -3.32 -1.55
N VAL A 261 18.41 -3.68 -2.08
CA VAL A 261 17.69 -2.88 -3.07
C VAL A 261 16.27 -2.67 -2.59
N LYS A 262 15.79 -1.42 -2.66
CA LYS A 262 14.40 -1.08 -2.40
C LYS A 262 13.77 -0.37 -3.57
N ILE A 263 12.57 -0.82 -3.96
CA ILE A 263 11.76 -0.19 -4.99
C ILE A 263 10.90 0.91 -4.36
N MET A 264 10.76 2.03 -5.05
CA MET A 264 9.86 3.12 -4.66
C MET A 264 9.40 3.91 -5.88
N GLY A 265 8.37 4.75 -5.71
CA GLY A 265 7.96 5.73 -6.71
C GLY A 265 8.55 7.11 -6.41
N PHE A 266 9.13 7.77 -7.40
CA PHE A 266 9.69 9.12 -7.30
C PHE A 266 9.25 9.97 -8.49
N LYS A 267 8.52 11.07 -8.24
CA LYS A 267 7.95 11.97 -9.26
C LYS A 267 7.22 11.24 -10.39
N GLY A 268 6.44 10.20 -10.04
CA GLY A 268 5.74 9.34 -10.99
C GLY A 268 6.62 8.32 -11.71
N SER A 269 7.93 8.31 -11.54
CA SER A 269 8.82 7.29 -12.13
C SER A 269 9.18 6.20 -11.13
N LEU A 270 9.57 5.04 -11.65
CA LEU A 270 10.11 3.95 -10.86
C LEU A 270 11.51 4.32 -10.37
N ALA A 271 11.81 4.05 -9.10
CA ALA A 271 13.09 4.37 -8.48
C ALA A 271 13.62 3.20 -7.65
N LEU A 272 14.94 3.15 -7.53
CA LEU A 272 15.68 2.18 -6.73
C LEU A 272 16.56 2.91 -5.73
N ALA A 273 16.58 2.40 -4.50
CA ALA A 273 17.58 2.74 -3.50
C ALA A 273 18.49 1.55 -3.27
N PHE A 274 19.79 1.74 -3.51
CA PHE A 274 20.86 0.79 -3.20
C PHE A 274 21.50 1.20 -1.88
N TYR A 275 21.63 0.26 -0.96
CA TYR A 275 22.21 0.52 0.36
C TYR A 275 22.87 -0.74 0.92
N PRO A 276 23.93 -0.63 1.73
CA PRO A 276 24.59 -1.79 2.33
C PRO A 276 23.63 -2.65 3.17
N SER A 277 23.68 -3.95 2.97
CA SER A 277 23.10 -4.92 3.89
C SER A 277 23.97 -4.95 5.14
N LYS A 278 23.46 -4.39 6.23
CA LYS A 278 23.98 -4.69 7.56
C LYS A 278 22.96 -5.63 8.17
N GLU A 279 23.14 -6.94 7.91
CA GLU A 279 22.41 -7.95 8.68
C GLU A 279 22.55 -7.58 10.15
N VAL A 280 21.41 -7.36 10.79
CA VAL A 280 21.35 -7.12 12.22
C VAL A 280 21.92 -8.37 12.85
N ASP A 281 23.16 -8.30 13.29
CA ASP A 281 23.78 -9.29 14.14
C ASP A 281 23.09 -9.15 15.50
N VAL A 282 21.86 -9.68 15.62
CA VAL A 282 21.00 -9.56 16.81
C VAL A 282 21.70 -10.13 18.06
N HIS A 283 22.80 -10.87 17.88
CA HIS A 283 23.60 -11.48 18.94
C HIS A 283 24.96 -10.80 19.18
N SER A 284 25.39 -9.86 18.34
CA SER A 284 26.63 -9.13 18.58
C SER A 284 26.34 -7.85 19.35
N ARG A 285 26.50 -7.89 20.68
CA ARG A 285 26.43 -6.71 21.57
C ARG A 285 27.56 -5.68 21.33
N HIS A 286 28.29 -5.80 20.24
CA HIS A 286 29.35 -4.89 19.84
C HIS A 286 29.06 -4.39 18.42
N GLY A 287 28.16 -3.42 18.32
CA GLY A 287 28.10 -2.58 17.13
C GLY A 287 29.49 -2.00 16.90
N ARG A 288 30.09 -2.27 15.73
CA ARG A 288 31.31 -1.56 15.35
C ARG A 288 30.98 -0.07 15.27
N PRO A 289 31.62 0.80 16.05
CA PRO A 289 31.41 2.24 15.96
C PRO A 289 31.86 2.74 14.58
N GLY A 290 31.11 3.67 13.99
CA GLY A 290 31.64 4.57 12.97
C GLY A 290 31.71 4.11 11.51
N VAL A 291 30.91 3.13 11.06
CA VAL A 291 30.85 2.85 9.61
C VAL A 291 29.86 3.80 8.95
N ALA A 292 30.39 4.87 8.34
CA ALA A 292 29.67 5.72 7.41
C ALA A 292 28.82 4.85 6.47
N ASP A 293 27.54 5.18 6.35
CA ASP A 293 26.61 4.45 5.52
C ASP A 293 26.26 5.29 4.29
N TRP A 294 25.78 4.64 3.24
CA TRP A 294 25.43 5.36 2.02
C TRP A 294 24.15 4.80 1.42
N ILE A 295 23.42 5.68 0.73
CA ILE A 295 22.28 5.28 -0.09
C ILE A 295 22.45 5.94 -1.45
N GLU A 296 22.43 5.12 -2.50
CA GLU A 296 22.41 5.59 -3.89
C GLU A 296 21.00 5.44 -4.45
N PHE A 297 20.51 6.49 -5.11
CA PHE A 297 19.19 6.53 -5.71
C PHE A 297 19.30 6.58 -7.23
N CYS A 298 18.58 5.67 -7.88
CA CYS A 298 18.45 5.62 -9.34
C CYS A 298 16.98 5.75 -9.72
N VAL A 299 16.70 6.40 -10.85
CA VAL A 299 15.35 6.55 -11.41
C VAL A 299 15.32 5.94 -12.80
N TRP A 300 14.22 5.27 -13.11
CA TRP A 300 13.93 4.71 -14.42
C TRP A 300 13.45 5.81 -15.36
N ASP A 301 14.16 5.99 -16.46
CA ASP A 301 13.70 6.77 -17.59
C ASP A 301 13.00 5.83 -18.56
N ASP A 302 11.68 6.00 -18.71
CA ASP A 302 10.86 5.23 -19.63
C ASP A 302 10.61 5.96 -20.96
N SER A 303 11.28 7.10 -21.19
CA SER A 303 11.12 7.87 -22.42
C SER A 303 11.80 7.18 -23.60
N ASP A 304 11.17 7.26 -24.78
CA ASP A 304 11.72 6.78 -26.05
C ASP A 304 12.79 7.76 -26.61
N GLY A 305 13.56 8.41 -25.73
CA GLY A 305 14.62 9.33 -26.09
C GLY A 305 15.85 8.64 -26.70
N ALA A 306 16.87 9.43 -27.04
CA ALA A 306 18.07 8.94 -27.73
C ALA A 306 18.83 7.81 -27.01
N ASN A 307 18.69 7.70 -25.69
CA ASN A 307 19.34 6.68 -24.87
C ASN A 307 18.49 5.41 -24.65
N GLY A 308 17.24 5.40 -25.13
CA GLY A 308 16.26 4.36 -24.81
C GLY A 308 15.96 4.26 -23.31
N LYS A 309 15.22 3.21 -22.94
CA LYS A 309 14.79 2.98 -21.55
C LYS A 309 15.97 2.54 -20.68
N CYS A 310 16.29 3.32 -19.64
CA CYS A 310 17.48 3.06 -18.82
C CYS A 310 17.35 3.56 -17.37
N TRP A 311 18.27 3.10 -16.53
CA TRP A 311 18.42 3.61 -15.17
C TRP A 311 19.42 4.76 -15.15
N THR A 312 19.02 5.87 -14.53
CA THR A 312 19.90 7.03 -14.32
C THR A 312 20.10 7.26 -12.83
N LYS A 313 21.35 7.43 -12.41
CA LYS A 313 21.67 7.84 -11.03
C LYS A 313 21.13 9.24 -10.78
N LEU A 314 20.27 9.37 -9.77
CA LEU A 314 19.66 10.63 -9.35
C LEU A 314 20.55 11.36 -8.33
N SER A 315 20.93 10.66 -7.26
CA SER A 315 21.67 11.24 -6.14
C SER A 315 22.27 10.15 -5.26
N SER A 316 23.15 10.54 -4.35
CA SER A 316 23.65 9.68 -3.28
C SER A 316 23.78 10.48 -2.01
N ILE A 317 23.44 9.87 -0.87
CA ILE A 317 23.60 10.46 0.45
C ILE A 317 24.62 9.65 1.25
N GLN A 318 25.52 10.36 1.94
CA GLN A 318 26.39 9.79 2.96
C GLN A 318 25.77 10.05 4.32
N LEU A 319 25.73 9.03 5.16
CA LEU A 319 25.14 9.05 6.48
C LEU A 319 26.21 8.75 7.53
N THR A 320 26.14 9.49 8.62
CA THR A 320 27.01 9.29 9.78
C THR A 320 26.70 7.99 10.55
N THR A 321 25.49 7.46 10.37
CA THR A 321 25.00 6.24 11.00
C THR A 321 24.25 5.39 9.98
N VAL A 322 23.89 4.16 10.38
CA VAL A 322 23.16 3.23 9.50
C VAL A 322 21.81 3.81 9.09
N GLY A 323 21.51 3.78 7.79
CA GLY A 323 20.29 4.32 7.21
C GLY A 323 19.56 3.33 6.32
N TYR A 324 18.25 3.22 6.52
CA TYR A 324 17.38 2.38 5.70
C TYR A 324 16.39 3.23 4.91
N PRO A 325 16.31 3.08 3.58
CA PRO A 325 15.28 3.75 2.81
C PRO A 325 13.89 3.19 3.20
N VAL A 326 12.96 4.07 3.54
CA VAL A 326 11.61 3.71 3.98
C VAL A 326 10.61 3.89 2.85
N GLY A 327 10.67 5.01 2.13
CA GLY A 327 9.72 5.34 1.07
C GLY A 327 9.90 6.78 0.61
N VAL A 328 8.84 7.35 0.01
CA VAL A 328 8.84 8.71 -0.53
C VAL A 328 7.67 9.50 0.06
N ALA A 329 7.93 10.74 0.45
CA ALA A 329 6.94 11.73 0.85
C ALA A 329 6.76 12.76 -0.26
N ASN A 330 5.52 13.19 -0.51
CA ASN A 330 5.18 14.22 -1.50
C ASN A 330 5.70 13.93 -2.93
N GLU A 331 5.97 12.66 -3.26
CA GLU A 331 6.61 12.26 -4.52
C GLU A 331 8.05 12.78 -4.74
N THR A 332 8.59 13.62 -3.85
CA THR A 332 9.87 14.32 -4.04
C THR A 332 10.88 14.14 -2.92
N GLY A 333 10.45 13.84 -1.70
CA GLY A 333 11.34 13.69 -0.56
C GLY A 333 11.51 12.22 -0.17
N LEU A 334 12.74 11.77 0.00
CA LEU A 334 13.06 10.40 0.35
C LEU A 334 13.06 10.24 1.87
N ILE A 335 12.27 9.31 2.38
CA ILE A 335 12.19 9.00 3.80
C ILE A 335 13.26 7.98 4.12
N ILE A 336 14.16 8.32 5.04
CA ILE A 336 15.23 7.43 5.49
C ILE A 336 15.10 7.27 7.01
N LYS A 337 15.12 6.03 7.48
CA LYS A 337 15.21 5.69 8.90
C LYS A 337 16.68 5.55 9.26
N LYS A 338 17.19 6.48 10.08
CA LYS A 338 18.55 6.43 10.63
C LYS A 338 18.53 5.79 12.01
N LEU A 339 19.44 4.85 12.25
CA LEU A 339 19.70 4.35 13.60
C LEU A 339 20.60 5.34 14.33
N MET A 340 20.26 5.66 15.59
CA MET A 340 21.01 6.57 16.44
C MET A 340 21.66 5.78 17.57
N GLU A 341 22.93 6.07 17.88
CA GLU A 341 23.63 5.42 18.99
C GLU A 341 22.92 5.71 20.31
N GLY A 342 22.46 4.67 21.01
CA GLY A 342 21.83 4.78 22.33
C GLY A 342 20.44 5.47 22.38
N GLN A 343 19.94 6.02 21.27
CA GLN A 343 18.71 6.82 21.22
C GLN A 343 17.62 6.25 20.30
N GLY A 344 17.76 5.02 19.82
CA GLY A 344 16.76 4.36 18.96
C GLY A 344 16.91 4.76 17.49
N ALA A 345 15.83 5.22 16.86
CA ALA A 345 15.83 5.56 15.44
C ALA A 345 15.18 6.92 15.18
N GLN A 346 15.71 7.65 14.21
CA GLN A 346 15.18 8.93 13.73
C GLN A 346 14.82 8.81 12.25
N PHE A 347 13.72 9.45 11.84
CA PHE A 347 13.40 9.61 10.42
C PHE A 347 13.93 10.94 9.91
N ILE A 348 14.51 10.91 8.72
CA ILE A 348 14.87 12.12 7.99
C ILE A 348 14.14 12.15 6.66
N LEU A 349 13.86 13.36 6.19
CA LEU A 349 13.38 13.62 4.86
C LEU A 349 14.53 14.22 4.04
N PHE A 350 15.02 13.49 3.06
CA PHE A 350 16.10 13.90 2.15
C PHE A 350 15.52 14.39 0.83
N ASP A 351 15.92 15.57 0.38
CA ASP A 351 15.57 16.10 -0.94
C ASP A 351 16.76 15.87 -1.90
N PRO A 352 16.62 14.97 -2.88
CA PRO A 352 17.71 14.67 -3.80
C PRO A 352 18.06 15.85 -4.73
N SER A 353 17.18 16.86 -4.86
CA SER A 353 17.36 17.99 -5.77
C SER A 353 18.36 19.01 -5.25
N ASN A 354 18.40 19.22 -3.93
CA ASN A 354 19.32 20.16 -3.27
C ASN A 354 20.26 19.47 -2.27
N GLN A 355 20.17 18.15 -2.14
CA GLN A 355 20.95 17.30 -1.24
C GLN A 355 20.85 17.65 0.25
N ASN A 356 19.82 18.40 0.65
CA ASN A 356 19.56 18.67 2.06
C ASN A 356 18.65 17.60 2.67
N TYR A 357 18.80 17.39 3.97
CA TYR A 357 17.84 16.62 4.75
C TYR A 357 17.44 17.35 6.02
N ARG A 358 16.24 17.04 6.50
CA ARG A 358 15.73 17.53 7.79
C ARG A 358 15.18 16.38 8.62
N GLY A 359 15.21 16.53 9.93
CA GLY A 359 14.52 15.62 10.84
C GLY A 359 13.01 15.62 10.58
N MET A 360 12.40 14.46 10.66
CA MET A 360 10.96 14.27 10.51
C MET A 360 10.47 13.35 11.62
N HIS A 361 9.38 13.73 12.26
CA HIS A 361 8.73 12.88 13.25
C HIS A 361 7.64 12.07 12.56
N ILE A 362 7.82 10.75 12.46
CA ILE A 362 6.85 9.82 11.87
C ILE A 362 6.18 9.00 12.98
N CYS A 363 6.99 8.34 13.79
CA CYS A 363 6.60 7.56 14.96
C CYS A 363 7.81 7.42 15.89
N ASP A 364 7.55 7.16 17.17
CA ASP A 364 8.60 6.91 18.17
C ASP A 364 9.09 5.45 18.18
N ALA A 365 8.68 4.64 17.20
CA ALA A 365 9.02 3.23 17.12
C ALA A 365 10.50 3.00 16.76
N SER A 366 11.22 2.34 17.65
CA SER A 366 12.64 2.04 17.47
C SER A 366 12.90 0.90 16.47
N TYR A 367 12.01 -0.08 16.33
CA TYR A 367 12.31 -1.35 15.66
C TYR A 367 11.91 -1.45 14.18
N SER A 368 10.66 -1.76 13.86
CA SER A 368 10.17 -1.83 12.47
C SER A 368 8.93 -0.98 12.25
N CYS A 369 8.91 -0.33 11.09
CA CYS A 369 7.83 0.53 10.66
C CYS A 369 7.60 0.41 9.15
N ASP A 370 6.35 0.31 8.75
CA ASP A 370 5.91 0.45 7.37
C ASP A 370 5.22 1.81 7.24
N VAL A 371 5.68 2.65 6.31
CA VAL A 371 5.16 4.01 6.12
C VAL A 371 4.57 4.12 4.73
N HIS A 372 3.29 4.46 4.66
CA HIS A 372 2.56 4.65 3.40
C HIS A 372 1.97 6.06 3.34
N SER A 373 2.03 6.70 2.18
CA SER A 373 1.24 7.90 1.93
C SER A 373 -0.24 7.55 1.96
N TYR A 374 -1.02 8.38 2.65
CA TYR A 374 -2.46 8.25 2.79
C TYR A 374 -3.12 9.59 2.52
N VAL A 375 -4.30 9.54 1.91
CA VAL A 375 -5.12 10.72 1.64
C VAL A 375 -6.53 10.40 2.07
N GLU A 376 -7.21 11.36 2.69
CA GLU A 376 -8.63 11.19 3.00
C GLU A 376 -9.44 11.12 1.71
N SER A 377 -10.36 10.16 1.63
CA SER A 377 -11.15 9.93 0.43
C SER A 377 -12.60 9.54 0.69
N LEU A 378 -13.48 9.96 -0.21
CA LEU A 378 -14.89 9.54 -0.25
C LEU A 378 -15.11 8.20 -0.99
N VAL A 379 -14.03 7.59 -1.49
CA VAL A 379 -14.11 6.33 -2.25
C VAL A 379 -14.78 5.23 -1.39
N PRO A 380 -15.83 4.56 -1.91
CA PRO A 380 -16.47 3.45 -1.21
C PRO A 380 -15.57 2.22 -1.16
N VAL A 381 -15.71 1.42 -0.09
CA VAL A 381 -14.97 0.18 0.06
C VAL A 381 -15.52 -0.98 -0.77
N ASN A 382 -16.77 -0.90 -1.25
CA ASN A 382 -17.44 -1.94 -2.02
C ASN A 382 -17.61 -1.56 -3.50
N GLY A 383 -17.20 -2.46 -4.39
CA GLY A 383 -17.47 -2.36 -5.83
C GLY A 383 -18.49 -3.42 -6.23
N GLY A 384 -19.29 -3.12 -7.26
CA GLY A 384 -20.19 -4.10 -7.86
C GLY A 384 -21.54 -4.35 -7.17
N GLY A 385 -21.96 -3.53 -6.21
CA GLY A 385 -23.28 -3.67 -5.56
C GLY A 385 -23.37 -4.79 -4.52
N HIS A 386 -22.24 -5.27 -4.00
CA HIS A 386 -22.21 -6.17 -2.84
C HIS A 386 -22.35 -5.39 -1.52
N ASP A 387 -23.30 -5.79 -0.68
CA ASP A 387 -23.66 -5.14 0.59
C ASP A 387 -22.89 -5.68 1.82
N GLN A 388 -21.62 -6.07 1.66
CA GLN A 388 -20.74 -6.40 2.79
C GLN A 388 -19.89 -5.20 3.23
N VAL A 389 -20.57 -4.08 3.51
CA VAL A 389 -19.94 -2.91 4.15
C VAL A 389 -20.25 -2.98 5.62
N ILE A 390 -19.20 -2.98 6.43
CA ILE A 390 -19.35 -2.88 7.88
C ILE A 390 -18.87 -1.48 8.28
N GLU A 391 -19.75 -0.74 8.96
CA GLU A 391 -19.42 0.53 9.58
C GLU A 391 -18.81 0.25 10.96
N GLU A 392 -17.73 0.93 11.32
CA GLU A 392 -17.20 0.82 12.68
C GLU A 392 -18.18 1.51 13.65
N GLU A 393 -18.88 0.72 14.46
CA GLU A 393 -19.65 1.26 15.58
C GLU A 393 -18.71 1.77 16.68
N PRO A 394 -19.09 2.81 17.46
CA PRO A 394 -18.34 3.22 18.64
C PRO A 394 -18.40 2.10 19.69
N SER A 395 -17.37 1.24 19.68
CA SER A 395 -16.95 0.31 20.73
C SER A 395 -18.02 -0.09 21.74
N GLU A 396 -19.02 -0.85 21.31
CA GLU A 396 -19.70 -1.84 22.13
C GLU A 396 -20.38 -2.85 21.20
N VAL A 397 -20.04 -4.14 21.40
CA VAL A 397 -20.83 -5.35 21.08
C VAL A 397 -20.09 -6.44 20.29
N LYS A 398 -20.06 -7.61 20.95
CA LYS A 398 -19.73 -8.96 20.50
C LYS A 398 -20.45 -9.35 19.21
N LEU A 399 -19.76 -9.99 18.25
CA LEU A 399 -20.42 -10.80 17.22
C LEU A 399 -19.52 -11.91 16.65
N GLY A 400 -20.04 -13.14 16.71
CA GLY A 400 -19.99 -14.13 15.63
C GLY A 400 -18.65 -14.78 15.28
N VAL A 401 -18.41 -15.96 15.85
CA VAL A 401 -17.36 -16.89 15.40
C VAL A 401 -17.56 -17.27 13.92
N PHE A 402 -16.78 -16.67 13.02
CA PHE A 402 -16.59 -17.13 11.64
C PHE A 402 -15.15 -17.63 11.41
N PHE A 403 -14.66 -18.45 12.32
CA PHE A 403 -13.49 -19.29 12.06
C PHE A 403 -13.81 -20.72 12.50
N SER A 404 -14.41 -21.51 11.60
CA SER A 404 -14.34 -22.97 11.72
C SER A 404 -12.92 -23.38 11.33
N SER A 405 -12.09 -23.60 12.33
CA SER A 405 -10.81 -24.29 12.20
C SER A 405 -11.04 -25.78 12.44
N THR A 406 -11.22 -26.57 11.38
CA THR A 406 -11.03 -28.02 11.46
C THR A 406 -9.59 -28.29 11.05
N LEU A 407 -8.68 -28.25 12.03
CA LEU A 407 -7.33 -28.81 11.90
C LEU A 407 -7.31 -30.10 12.72
N VAL A 408 -7.31 -31.23 12.02
CA VAL A 408 -6.99 -32.53 12.61
C VAL A 408 -5.49 -32.52 12.90
N ALA A 409 -5.14 -32.50 14.18
CA ALA A 409 -3.78 -32.67 14.66
C ALA A 409 -3.32 -34.10 14.40
N GLY A 410 -2.36 -34.28 13.50
CA GLY A 410 -1.53 -35.48 13.39
C GLY A 410 -0.19 -35.20 14.06
N SER A 411 -0.04 -35.67 15.30
CA SER A 411 1.18 -35.64 16.10
C SER A 411 2.27 -36.51 15.49
N PHE A 412 3.45 -35.94 15.25
CA PHE A 412 4.71 -36.66 15.26
C PHE A 412 5.78 -35.71 15.82
N LEU A 413 6.27 -36.01 17.02
CA LEU A 413 7.65 -36.41 17.29
C LEU A 413 7.73 -36.86 18.76
N PRO A 414 8.63 -37.81 19.08
CA PRO A 414 8.55 -38.65 20.27
C PRO A 414 8.72 -37.92 21.60
#